data_AF-A0ABD1ASC0-F1
#
_entry.id   AF-A0ABD1ASC0-F1
#
_cell.length_a   1.000
_cell.length_b   1.000
_cell.length_c   1.000
_cell.angle_alpha   90.00
_cell.angle_beta   90.00
_cell.angle_gamma   90.00
#
_symmetry.space_group_name_H-M   'P 1'
#
loop_
_entity.id
_entity.type
_entity.pdbx_description
1 polymer ?
#
loop_
_entity_poly.entity_id
_entity_poly.type
_entity_poly.pdbx_seq_one_letter_code
_entity_poly.pdbx_strand_id
1 'polypeptide(L)'
;MVKRKANEKERMIRKGKRKIDQEEKTELILKIFGAGIHGKTFLNRSDGFSCYKVVIWTDPEDVHVTQVVQTNSHNNWVFNEALTIPLDSPARYLCIELHRALRRRDRRTTRLAVVRKDPGPSSGTVVMGRAKIKLPSPTSHRTIKSEVWLLVLNSDRCVVEDGTLEISMKLHRYVS
;
A
#
# COMPACT_ATOMS: atom_id res chain seq x y z
N MET A 1 57.31 1.64 5.98
CA MET A 1 56.11 1.66 5.13
C MET A 1 55.12 0.58 5.62
N VAL A 2 54.45 0.80 6.77
CA VAL A 2 53.75 -0.26 7.56
C VAL A 2 52.20 -0.11 7.55
N LYS A 3 51.67 0.94 6.92
CA LYS A 3 50.23 1.31 7.02
C LYS A 3 49.24 0.53 6.14
N ARG A 4 49.69 -0.24 5.13
CA ARG A 4 48.76 -0.91 4.19
C ARG A 4 48.21 -2.26 4.67
N LYS A 5 48.98 -3.05 5.45
CA LYS A 5 48.53 -4.38 5.92
C LYS A 5 47.54 -4.34 7.10
N ALA A 6 47.60 -3.29 7.93
CA ALA A 6 46.70 -3.16 9.10
C ALA A 6 45.24 -2.91 8.68
N ASN A 7 45.02 -2.06 7.67
CA ASN A 7 43.69 -1.71 7.18
C ASN A 7 42.96 -2.87 6.51
N GLU A 8 43.70 -3.78 5.87
CA GLU A 8 43.11 -4.95 5.21
C GLU A 8 42.71 -6.04 6.22
N LYS A 9 43.52 -6.20 7.29
CA LYS A 9 43.21 -7.10 8.41
C LYS A 9 42.00 -6.61 9.22
N GLU A 10 41.87 -5.31 9.48
CA GLU A 10 40.67 -4.74 10.11
C GLU A 10 39.42 -4.81 9.23
N ARG A 11 39.54 -4.64 7.91
CA ARG A 11 38.42 -4.85 6.97
C ARG A 11 37.95 -6.31 6.95
N MET A 12 38.86 -7.28 7.04
CA MET A 12 38.50 -8.70 7.12
C MET A 12 37.90 -9.09 8.48
N ILE A 13 38.37 -8.50 9.59
CA ILE A 13 37.78 -8.73 10.92
C ILE A 13 36.36 -8.12 11.02
N ARG A 14 36.10 -6.99 10.35
CA ARG A 14 34.73 -6.42 10.25
C ARG A 14 33.80 -7.23 9.34
N LYS A 15 34.33 -7.97 8.36
CA LYS A 15 33.55 -8.95 7.57
C LYS A 15 33.33 -10.27 8.33
N GLY A 16 34.17 -10.60 9.30
CA GLY A 16 34.11 -11.86 10.08
C GLY A 16 33.27 -11.82 11.37
N LYS A 17 32.57 -10.73 11.68
CA LYS A 17 31.77 -10.58 12.93
C LYS A 17 30.30 -10.17 12.71
N ARG A 18 29.74 -10.49 11.56
CA ARG A 18 28.32 -10.79 11.49
C ARG A 18 28.24 -12.24 11.03
N LYS A 19 28.05 -13.14 11.99
CA LYS A 19 27.26 -14.33 11.68
C LYS A 19 26.00 -13.78 11.03
N ILE A 20 25.81 -14.06 9.75
CA ILE A 20 24.50 -14.05 9.14
C ILE A 20 23.83 -15.28 9.78
N ASP A 21 23.45 -15.14 11.05
CA ASP A 21 22.64 -16.12 11.75
C ASP A 21 21.27 -16.01 11.09
N GLN A 22 21.06 -16.89 10.11
CA GLN A 22 19.80 -17.18 9.42
C GLN A 22 19.18 -16.00 8.66
N GLU A 23 18.74 -16.26 7.43
CA GLU A 23 17.82 -15.38 6.72
C GLU A 23 16.53 -15.27 7.56
N GLU A 24 16.46 -14.31 8.49
CA GLU A 24 15.23 -13.97 9.21
C GLU A 24 14.20 -13.48 8.19
N LYS A 25 13.44 -14.40 7.61
CA LYS A 25 12.29 -14.06 6.76
C LYS A 25 11.30 -13.28 7.60
N THR A 26 11.12 -12.02 7.25
CA THR A 26 10.17 -11.13 7.90
C THR A 26 9.02 -10.89 6.95
N GLU A 27 7.81 -11.10 7.44
CA GLU A 27 6.58 -10.82 6.72
C GLU A 27 5.77 -9.75 7.45
N LEU A 28 5.18 -8.85 6.67
CA LEU A 28 4.17 -7.92 7.15
C LEU A 28 2.80 -8.53 6.91
N ILE A 29 2.08 -8.82 8.00
CA ILE A 29 0.67 -9.16 7.95
C ILE A 29 -0.12 -7.85 8.05
N LEU A 30 -0.73 -7.45 6.95
CA LEU A 30 -1.56 -6.25 6.83
C LEU A 30 -3.02 -6.65 6.68
N LYS A 31 -3.90 -6.14 7.54
CA LYS A 31 -5.35 -6.24 7.38
C LYS A 31 -5.93 -4.88 7.06
N ILE A 32 -6.76 -4.81 6.03
CA ILE A 32 -7.49 -3.62 5.61
C ILE A 32 -8.96 -3.86 5.91
N PHE A 33 -9.54 -3.07 6.81
CA PHE A 33 -10.93 -3.22 7.23
C PHE A 33 -11.85 -2.46 6.30
N GLY A 34 -11.60 -1.16 6.13
CA GLY A 34 -12.42 -0.29 5.31
C GLY A 34 -11.73 1.04 5.01
N ALA A 35 -12.34 1.80 4.10
CA ALA A 35 -11.91 3.14 3.74
C ALA A 35 -13.11 4.09 3.66
N GLY A 36 -12.86 5.36 3.97
CA GLY A 36 -13.82 6.46 3.87
C GLY A 36 -13.22 7.67 3.16
N ILE A 37 -14.01 8.45 2.43
CA ILE A 37 -13.60 9.77 1.91
C ILE A 37 -14.51 10.88 2.45
N HIS A 38 -13.91 11.99 2.86
CA HIS A 38 -14.59 13.07 3.58
C HIS A 38 -15.05 14.21 2.64
N GLY A 39 -14.40 14.37 1.49
CA GLY A 39 -14.73 15.40 0.50
C GLY A 39 -15.92 15.07 -0.41
N LYS A 40 -16.57 16.12 -0.90
CA LYS A 40 -17.64 16.06 -1.93
C LYS A 40 -17.09 16.02 -3.36
N THR A 41 -15.77 16.15 -3.53
CA THR A 41 -15.14 16.64 -4.76
C THR A 41 -14.97 15.59 -5.87
N PHE A 42 -15.00 14.30 -5.55
CA PHE A 42 -14.76 13.23 -6.54
C PHE A 42 -15.95 12.30 -6.80
N LEU A 43 -17.06 12.51 -6.11
CA LEU A 43 -18.24 11.64 -6.21
C LEU A 43 -19.30 12.29 -7.08
N ASN A 44 -18.92 12.64 -8.31
CA ASN A 44 -19.92 12.81 -9.35
C ASN A 44 -20.70 11.49 -9.44
N ARG A 45 -22.03 11.61 -9.25
CA ARG A 45 -23.05 10.58 -9.39
C ARG A 45 -22.90 9.90 -10.75
N SER A 46 -22.02 8.91 -10.83
CA SER A 46 -22.04 7.96 -11.92
C SER A 46 -23.17 7.01 -11.60
N ASP A 47 -24.25 7.04 -12.38
CA ASP A 47 -25.34 6.07 -12.31
C ASP A 47 -24.75 4.66 -12.51
N GLY A 48 -24.52 3.94 -11.41
CA GLY A 48 -23.97 2.59 -11.40
C GLY A 48 -22.98 2.31 -10.27
N PHE A 49 -22.59 1.04 -10.17
CA PHE A 49 -21.60 0.60 -9.19
C PHE A 49 -20.22 1.17 -9.51
N SER A 50 -19.54 1.68 -8.48
CA SER A 50 -18.11 1.99 -8.56
C SER A 50 -17.29 0.83 -7.99
N CYS A 51 -16.11 0.62 -8.56
CA CYS A 51 -15.18 -0.43 -8.15
C CYS A 51 -13.98 0.21 -7.45
N TYR A 52 -13.64 -0.31 -6.27
CA TYR A 52 -12.58 0.20 -5.43
C TYR A 52 -11.58 -0.90 -5.11
N LYS A 53 -10.31 -0.54 -5.02
CA LYS A 53 -9.24 -1.43 -4.59
C LYS A 53 -8.17 -0.63 -3.86
N VAL A 54 -7.43 -1.29 -2.99
CA VAL A 54 -6.27 -0.71 -2.32
C VAL A 54 -5.02 -1.32 -2.93
N VAL A 55 -4.08 -0.46 -3.31
CA VAL A 55 -2.78 -0.82 -3.86
C VAL A 55 -1.73 -0.54 -2.79
N ILE A 56 -0.89 -1.51 -2.49
CA ILE A 56 0.04 -1.49 -1.36
C ILE A 56 1.42 -1.91 -1.82
N TRP A 57 2.45 -1.23 -1.34
CA TRP A 57 3.83 -1.63 -1.60
C TRP A 57 4.79 -1.10 -0.55
N THR A 58 5.91 -1.81 -0.37
CA THR A 58 7.09 -1.35 0.36
C THR A 58 8.25 -1.05 -0.60
N ASP A 59 8.26 -1.73 -1.76
CA ASP A 59 9.08 -1.49 -2.94
C ASP A 59 8.16 -1.20 -4.14
N PRO A 60 8.33 -0.09 -4.87
CA PRO A 60 7.52 0.21 -6.05
C PRO A 60 7.50 -0.88 -7.14
N GLU A 61 8.49 -1.78 -7.16
CA GLU A 61 8.55 -2.90 -8.11
C GLU A 61 7.73 -4.13 -7.65
N ASP A 62 7.38 -4.22 -6.36
CA ASP A 62 6.58 -5.31 -5.77
C ASP A 62 5.28 -4.78 -5.17
N VAL A 63 4.22 -4.84 -5.99
CA VAL A 63 2.92 -4.23 -5.68
C VAL A 63 1.89 -5.30 -5.36
N HIS A 64 1.26 -5.15 -4.20
CA HIS A 64 0.14 -5.95 -3.74
C HIS A 64 -1.18 -5.18 -3.91
N VAL A 65 -2.26 -5.90 -4.18
CA VAL A 65 -3.57 -5.30 -4.46
C VAL A 65 -4.65 -6.10 -3.76
N THR A 66 -5.60 -5.42 -3.12
CA THR A 66 -6.78 -6.07 -2.55
C THR A 66 -7.72 -6.58 -3.64
N GLN A 67 -8.65 -7.45 -3.26
CA GLN A 67 -9.84 -7.70 -4.04
C GLN A 67 -10.59 -6.40 -4.35
N VAL A 68 -11.25 -6.40 -5.51
CA VAL A 68 -12.04 -5.26 -5.96
C VAL A 68 -13.39 -5.28 -5.25
N VAL A 69 -13.68 -4.22 -4.50
CA VAL A 69 -14.98 -4.00 -3.86
C VAL A 69 -15.87 -3.23 -4.81
N GLN A 70 -17.01 -3.82 -5.17
CA GLN A 70 -18.03 -3.16 -5.98
C GLN A 70 -19.17 -2.67 -5.07
N THR A 71 -19.49 -1.38 -5.14
CA THR A 71 -20.54 -0.81 -4.27
C THR A 71 -21.32 0.30 -4.95
N ASN A 72 -22.54 0.51 -4.43
CA ASN A 72 -23.37 1.69 -4.69
C ASN A 72 -23.14 2.78 -3.64
N SER A 73 -22.45 2.46 -2.54
CA SER A 73 -22.03 3.44 -1.54
C SER A 73 -20.93 4.31 -2.11
N HIS A 74 -21.09 5.62 -1.98
CA HIS A 74 -20.19 6.58 -2.59
C HIS A 74 -19.00 6.91 -1.69
N ASN A 75 -19.10 6.75 -0.37
CA ASN A 75 -18.11 7.35 0.54
C ASN A 75 -17.40 6.36 1.45
N ASN A 76 -18.00 5.19 1.72
CA ASN A 76 -17.46 4.20 2.65
C ASN A 76 -17.45 2.81 2.03
N TRP A 77 -16.33 2.11 2.20
CA TRP A 77 -16.06 0.79 1.61
C TRP A 77 -15.50 -0.17 2.65
N VAL A 78 -15.97 -1.41 2.61
CA VAL A 78 -15.47 -2.48 3.48
C VAL A 78 -14.69 -3.45 2.60
N PHE A 79 -13.44 -3.69 2.97
CA PHE A 79 -12.56 -4.66 2.31
C PHE A 79 -12.45 -5.94 3.15
N ASN A 80 -12.20 -5.81 4.45
CA ASN A 80 -11.97 -6.92 5.39
C ASN A 80 -10.98 -7.98 4.87
N GLU A 81 -9.90 -7.53 4.24
CA GLU A 81 -8.92 -8.38 3.59
C GLU A 81 -7.58 -8.37 4.34
N ALA A 82 -6.92 -9.53 4.39
CA ALA A 82 -5.58 -9.67 4.95
C ALA A 82 -4.59 -10.05 3.85
N LEU A 83 -3.44 -9.37 3.85
CA LEU A 83 -2.34 -9.56 2.92
C LEU A 83 -1.07 -9.87 3.70
N THR A 84 -0.28 -10.80 3.19
CA THR A 84 1.05 -11.13 3.70
C THR A 84 2.07 -10.59 2.70
N ILE A 85 2.89 -9.64 3.14
CA ILE A 85 3.86 -8.94 2.30
C ILE A 85 5.27 -9.33 2.79
N PRO A 86 6.08 -10.04 1.98
CA PRO A 86 7.47 -10.32 2.30
C PRO A 86 8.27 -9.01 2.45
N LEU A 87 9.16 -8.96 3.44
CA LEU A 87 10.08 -7.84 3.64
C LEU A 87 11.52 -8.31 3.42
N ASP A 88 11.92 -8.43 2.16
CA ASP A 88 13.24 -8.92 1.76
C ASP A 88 14.37 -7.89 2.00
N SER A 89 14.01 -6.63 2.27
CA SER A 89 14.90 -5.50 2.53
C SER A 89 14.35 -4.69 3.71
N PRO A 90 15.17 -3.92 4.46
CA PRO A 90 14.70 -3.10 5.59
C PRO A 90 13.83 -1.91 5.13
N ALA A 91 12.62 -2.22 4.67
CA ALA A 91 11.58 -1.25 4.41
C ALA A 91 11.26 -0.53 5.72
N ARG A 92 11.15 0.80 5.64
CA ARG A 92 10.76 1.63 6.80
C ARG A 92 9.30 2.06 6.74
N TYR A 93 8.73 2.02 5.54
CA TYR A 93 7.41 2.55 5.26
C TYR A 93 6.62 1.59 4.37
N LEU A 94 5.33 1.55 4.61
CA LEU A 94 4.31 1.00 3.74
C LEU A 94 3.66 2.16 2.99
N CYS A 95 3.64 2.08 1.67
CA CYS A 95 2.90 3.00 0.82
C CYS A 95 1.56 2.37 0.44
N ILE A 96 0.49 3.17 0.49
CA ILE A 96 -0.86 2.73 0.15
C ILE A 96 -1.51 3.76 -0.76
N GLU A 97 -2.24 3.29 -1.76
CA GLU A 97 -3.16 4.09 -2.56
C GLU A 97 -4.56 3.47 -2.59
N LEU A 98 -5.58 4.31 -2.43
CA LEU A 98 -6.96 3.94 -2.71
C LEU A 98 -7.29 4.28 -4.17
N HIS A 99 -7.75 3.29 -4.93
CA HIS A 99 -8.06 3.43 -6.34
C HIS A 99 -9.55 3.28 -6.57
N ARG A 100 -10.13 4.12 -7.43
CA ARG A 100 -11.46 3.98 -8.03
C ARG A 100 -11.32 3.66 -9.50
N ALA A 101 -11.86 2.53 -9.94
CA ALA A 101 -11.99 2.23 -11.36
C ALA A 101 -13.32 2.76 -11.90
N LEU A 102 -13.25 3.51 -13.01
CA LEU A 102 -14.43 3.98 -13.73
C LEU A 102 -14.95 2.82 -14.61
N ARG A 103 -16.21 2.43 -14.40
CA ARG A 103 -16.93 1.56 -15.35
C ARG A 103 -17.91 2.41 -16.15
N ARG A 104 -17.92 2.26 -17.48
CA ARG A 104 -19.10 2.61 -18.29
C ARG A 104 -19.89 1.34 -18.55
N ARG A 105 -21.21 1.43 -18.39
CA ARG A 105 -22.15 0.36 -18.75
C ARG A 105 -22.20 0.24 -20.26
N ASP A 106 -21.60 -0.80 -20.83
CA ASP A 106 -21.86 -1.15 -22.23
C ASP A 106 -23.28 -1.69 -22.34
N ARG A 107 -24.16 -0.98 -23.07
CA ARG A 107 -25.57 -1.38 -23.24
C ARG A 107 -25.75 -2.54 -24.20
N ARG A 108 -24.70 -3.01 -24.90
CA ARG A 108 -24.80 -4.08 -25.91
C ARG A 108 -24.32 -5.44 -25.42
N THR A 109 -23.60 -5.51 -24.32
CA THR A 109 -23.08 -6.78 -23.79
C THR A 109 -23.31 -6.87 -22.29
N THR A 110 -23.95 -7.94 -21.83
CA THR A 110 -24.10 -8.32 -20.41
C THR A 110 -22.76 -8.70 -19.74
N ARG A 111 -21.63 -8.23 -20.28
CA ARG A 111 -20.28 -8.49 -19.78
C ARG A 111 -19.65 -7.20 -19.28
N LEU A 112 -19.17 -7.27 -18.04
CA LEU A 112 -18.51 -6.18 -17.32
C LEU A 112 -17.14 -5.91 -17.96
N ALA A 113 -17.04 -4.90 -18.81
CA ALA A 113 -15.76 -4.44 -19.35
C ALA A 113 -15.20 -3.30 -18.50
N VAL A 114 -13.97 -3.45 -18.00
CA VAL A 114 -13.17 -2.34 -17.47
C VAL A 114 -12.76 -1.48 -18.66
N VAL A 115 -13.18 -0.21 -18.69
CA VAL A 115 -12.95 0.68 -19.83
C VAL A 115 -11.48 1.09 -19.87
N ARG A 116 -10.70 0.45 -20.75
CA ARG A 116 -9.38 0.92 -21.18
C ARG A 116 -9.53 1.92 -22.34
N LYS A 117 -10.08 3.11 -22.08
CA LYS A 117 -9.91 4.35 -22.87
C LYS A 117 -10.95 5.41 -22.47
N ASP A 118 -10.58 6.27 -21.52
CA ASP A 118 -11.00 7.67 -21.48
C ASP A 118 -9.70 8.52 -21.62
N PRO A 119 -9.74 9.81 -22.02
CA PRO A 119 -8.54 10.62 -22.27
C PRO A 119 -7.92 11.23 -20.99
N GLY A 120 -8.52 11.01 -19.81
CA GLY A 120 -7.84 11.09 -18.50
C GLY A 120 -7.03 9.81 -18.24
N PRO A 121 -6.25 9.71 -17.14
CA PRO A 121 -5.13 8.76 -17.00
C PRO A 121 -5.49 7.40 -17.60
N SER A 122 -4.71 6.99 -18.60
CA SER A 122 -4.95 6.01 -19.66
C SER A 122 -5.41 4.60 -19.24
N SER A 123 -5.57 4.35 -17.94
CA SER A 123 -6.01 3.12 -17.30
C SER A 123 -7.45 3.14 -16.77
N GLY A 124 -8.18 4.26 -16.88
CA GLY A 124 -9.56 4.38 -16.36
C GLY A 124 -9.65 4.25 -14.84
N THR A 125 -8.52 4.44 -14.14
CA THR A 125 -8.39 4.32 -12.69
C THR A 125 -7.95 5.65 -12.11
N VAL A 126 -8.63 6.11 -11.05
CA VAL A 126 -8.38 7.36 -10.35
C VAL A 126 -7.83 7.04 -8.96
N VAL A 127 -6.71 7.66 -8.59
CA VAL A 127 -6.18 7.60 -7.22
C VAL A 127 -7.00 8.56 -6.37
N MET A 128 -7.75 8.01 -5.41
CA MET A 128 -8.63 8.74 -4.50
C MET A 128 -7.88 9.26 -3.27
N GLY A 129 -6.70 8.72 -2.98
CA GLY A 129 -5.89 9.16 -1.86
C GLY A 129 -4.69 8.25 -1.63
N ARG A 130 -3.68 8.77 -0.94
CA ARG A 130 -2.42 8.10 -0.65
C ARG A 130 -2.08 8.16 0.83
N ALA A 131 -1.46 7.11 1.34
CA ALA A 131 -0.89 7.11 2.67
C ALA A 131 0.53 6.54 2.66
N LYS A 132 1.38 7.07 3.54
CA LYS A 132 2.71 6.56 3.82
C LYS A 132 2.84 6.30 5.30
N ILE A 133 2.97 5.03 5.68
CA ILE A 133 2.82 4.58 7.06
C ILE A 133 4.13 3.98 7.52
N LYS A 134 4.61 4.36 8.69
CA LYS A 134 5.83 3.78 9.25
C LYS A 134 5.55 2.33 9.66
N LEU A 135 6.41 1.41 9.23
CA LEU A 135 6.30 0.01 9.64
C LEU A 135 6.55 -0.17 11.15
N PRO A 136 5.96 -1.19 11.79
CA PRO A 136 6.25 -1.50 13.17
C PRO A 136 7.77 -1.70 13.38
N SER A 137 8.27 -1.45 14.60
CA SER A 137 9.65 -1.79 14.91
C SER A 137 9.88 -3.28 14.61
N PRO A 138 11.01 -3.67 14.00
CA PRO A 138 11.30 -5.07 13.74
C PRO A 138 11.34 -5.92 15.03
N THR A 139 11.61 -5.30 16.18
CA THR A 139 11.57 -5.92 17.51
C THR A 139 10.17 -5.99 18.14
N SER A 140 9.15 -5.44 17.49
CA SER A 140 7.78 -5.40 18.01
C SER A 140 6.99 -6.64 17.60
N HIS A 141 6.45 -7.35 18.58
CA HIS A 141 5.50 -8.46 18.36
C HIS A 141 4.03 -8.02 18.39
N ARG A 142 3.78 -6.72 18.65
CA ARG A 142 2.43 -6.18 18.81
C ARG A 142 1.77 -5.93 17.45
N THR A 143 0.49 -6.26 17.36
CA THR A 143 -0.38 -5.78 16.29
C THR A 143 -0.72 -4.32 16.53
N ILE A 144 -0.48 -3.47 15.55
CA ILE A 144 -0.90 -2.07 15.55
C ILE A 144 -2.21 -1.98 14.79
N LYS A 145 -3.23 -1.35 15.39
CA LYS A 145 -4.45 -0.93 14.69
C LYS A 145 -4.41 0.58 14.54
N SER A 146 -4.73 1.08 13.36
CA SER A 146 -4.71 2.52 13.08
C SER A 146 -5.76 2.88 12.05
N GLU A 147 -6.41 4.01 12.28
CA GLU A 147 -6.99 4.78 11.19
C GLU A 147 -5.87 5.64 10.58
N VAL A 148 -5.78 5.67 9.26
CA VAL A 148 -4.72 6.38 8.53
C VAL A 148 -5.35 7.37 7.56
N TRP A 149 -4.88 8.60 7.62
CA TRP A 149 -5.33 9.66 6.70
C TRP A 149 -4.86 9.40 5.27
N LEU A 150 -5.81 9.51 4.34
CA LEU A 150 -5.58 9.51 2.91
C LEU A 150 -5.37 10.94 2.43
N LEU A 151 -4.22 11.18 1.83
CA LEU A 151 -3.79 12.48 1.34
C LEU A 151 -4.04 12.59 -0.17
N VAL A 152 -4.52 13.75 -0.60
CA VAL A 152 -4.71 14.11 -2.02
C VAL A 152 -4.08 15.47 -2.31
N LEU A 153 -3.91 15.77 -3.60
CA LEU A 153 -3.57 17.11 -4.05
C LEU A 153 -4.86 17.84 -4.43
N ASN A 154 -5.10 19.02 -3.84
CA ASN A 154 -6.20 19.88 -4.25
C ASN A 154 -5.89 20.60 -5.58
N SER A 155 -6.80 21.47 -6.05
CA SER A 155 -6.62 22.27 -7.28
C SER A 155 -5.35 23.11 -7.28
N ASP A 156 -4.93 23.58 -6.11
CA ASP A 156 -3.76 24.43 -5.91
C ASP A 156 -2.48 23.60 -5.71
N ARG A 157 -2.56 22.26 -5.88
CA ARG A 157 -1.49 21.29 -5.64
C ARG A 157 -0.98 21.25 -4.20
N CYS A 158 -1.81 21.69 -3.25
CA CYS A 158 -1.57 21.53 -1.83
C CYS A 158 -2.00 20.14 -1.37
N VAL A 159 -1.24 19.57 -0.44
CA VAL A 159 -1.58 18.30 0.21
C VAL A 159 -2.69 18.55 1.21
N VAL A 160 -3.78 17.80 1.08
CA VAL A 160 -4.93 17.86 2.00
C VAL A 160 -5.35 16.44 2.40
N GLU A 161 -5.86 16.29 3.62
CA GLU A 161 -6.49 15.07 4.10
C GLU A 161 -7.91 14.97 3.51
N ASP A 162 -8.22 13.89 2.79
CA ASP A 162 -9.50 13.71 2.10
C ASP A 162 -10.08 12.30 2.29
N GLY A 163 -9.78 11.68 3.43
CA GLY A 163 -10.34 10.38 3.78
C GLY A 163 -9.51 9.62 4.79
N THR A 164 -9.99 8.44 5.14
CA THR A 164 -9.37 7.53 6.09
C THR A 164 -9.33 6.10 5.57
N LEU A 165 -8.35 5.34 6.04
CA LEU A 165 -8.21 3.91 5.81
C LEU A 165 -7.99 3.24 7.17
N GLU A 166 -8.89 2.31 7.54
CA GLU A 166 -8.76 1.53 8.76
C GLU A 166 -7.94 0.27 8.48
N ILE A 167 -6.82 0.13 9.20
CA ILE A 167 -5.90 -0.99 9.03
C ILE A 167 -5.44 -1.59 10.35
N SER A 168 -4.91 -2.81 10.27
CA SER A 168 -4.01 -3.34 11.27
C SER A 168 -2.78 -3.97 10.65
N MET A 169 -1.64 -3.85 11.31
CA MET A 169 -0.37 -4.37 10.84
C MET A 169 0.37 -5.11 11.95
N LYS A 170 1.06 -6.20 11.59
CA LYS A 170 1.94 -6.95 12.47
C LYS A 170 3.13 -7.46 11.65
N LEU A 171 4.32 -7.36 12.23
CA LEU A 171 5.49 -8.06 11.69
C LEU A 171 5.54 -9.47 12.26
N HIS A 172 5.69 -10.44 11.39
CA HIS A 172 5.94 -11.83 11.73
C HIS A 172 7.34 -12.20 11.25
N ARG A 173 8.08 -12.93 12.07
CA ARG A 173 9.44 -13.34 11.81
C ARG A 173 9.53 -14.84 11.97
N TYR A 174 10.09 -15.48 10.97
CA TYR A 174 10.44 -16.89 11.03
C TYR A 174 11.89 -16.98 11.48
N VAL A 175 12.11 -17.54 12.66
CA VAL A 175 13.42 -18.03 13.06
C VAL A 175 13.49 -19.45 12.51
N SER A 176 14.47 -19.71 11.64
CA SER A 176 14.70 -21.05 11.09
C SER A 176 15.56 -21.90 12.01
#